data_AF-A0A544VQ83-F1
#
_entry.id   AF-A0A544VQ83-F1
#
_cell.length_a   1.000
_cell.length_b   1.000
_cell.length_c   1.000
_cell.angle_alpha   90.00
_cell.angle_beta   90.00
_cell.angle_gamma   90.00
#
_symmetry.space_group_name_H-M   'P 1'
#
loop_
_entity.id
_entity.type
_entity.pdbx_description
1 polymer ?
#
loop_
_entity_poly.entity_id
_entity_poly.type
_entity_poly.pdbx_seq_one_letter_code
_entity_poly.pdbx_strand_id
1 'polypeptide(L)'
;PRPGEVDGVDYTFVTAEQFQQLIDDGALLEWADIHRGLHRSGTPAEPVRAAARAGFPVLIEVDLAGARAVKAAMPEALTVFLAPPSWEALESRLVGRGTESPEVRERRLATARDELAAQDDFDVVVVNAQLEFACSELVS
;
A
#
# COMPACT_ATOMS: atom_id res chain seq x y z
N PRO A 1 19.91 -4.92 1.75
CA PRO A 1 19.34 -6.06 0.99
C PRO A 1 19.50 -7.36 1.78
N ARG A 2 18.44 -8.16 1.85
CA ARG A 2 18.45 -9.54 2.35
C ARG A 2 19.04 -10.46 1.27
N PRO A 3 19.59 -11.63 1.66
CA PRO A 3 20.05 -12.62 0.68
C PRO A 3 18.91 -13.02 -0.29
N GLY A 4 19.15 -12.86 -1.59
CA GLY A 4 18.19 -13.17 -2.65
C GLY A 4 17.45 -11.96 -3.24
N GLU A 5 17.49 -10.80 -2.59
CA GLU A 5 16.94 -9.56 -3.16
C GLU A 5 17.89 -8.97 -4.21
N VAL A 6 17.31 -8.49 -5.31
CA VAL A 6 17.98 -7.91 -6.47
C VAL A 6 17.63 -6.43 -6.58
N ASP A 7 18.66 -5.58 -6.58
CA ASP A 7 18.51 -4.13 -6.75
C ASP A 7 17.89 -3.78 -8.11
N GLY A 8 16.94 -2.85 -8.11
CA GLY A 8 16.15 -2.45 -9.27
C GLY A 8 15.04 -3.43 -9.67
N VAL A 9 14.92 -4.58 -8.99
CA VAL A 9 13.84 -5.56 -9.21
C VAL A 9 12.94 -5.64 -7.98
N ASP A 10 13.49 -6.01 -6.83
CA ASP A 10 12.72 -6.11 -5.59
C ASP A 10 12.57 -4.71 -4.95
N TYR A 11 13.69 -3.98 -4.88
CA TYR A 11 13.76 -2.61 -4.37
C TYR A 11 14.85 -1.84 -5.09
N THR A 12 14.77 -0.51 -5.05
CA THR A 12 15.95 0.34 -5.29
C THR A 12 16.61 0.62 -3.95
N PHE A 13 17.74 -0.04 -3.66
CA PHE A 13 18.44 0.10 -2.39
C PHE A 13 19.34 1.33 -2.40
N VAL A 14 19.04 2.29 -1.52
CA VAL A 14 19.78 3.54 -1.38
C VAL A 14 20.28 3.74 0.05
N THR A 15 21.27 4.61 0.24
CA THR A 15 21.69 5.02 1.59
C THR A 15 20.65 5.94 2.24
N ALA A 16 20.76 6.15 3.55
CA ALA A 16 19.87 7.06 4.27
C ALA A 16 19.97 8.51 3.77
N GLU A 17 21.18 8.96 3.43
CA GLU A 17 21.44 10.29 2.88
C GLU A 17 20.80 10.45 1.50
N GLN A 18 20.94 9.44 0.64
CA GLN A 18 20.30 9.41 -0.67
C GLN A 18 18.77 9.41 -0.54
N PHE A 19 18.21 8.63 0.38
CA PHE A 19 16.77 8.64 0.64
C PHE A 19 16.27 10.00 1.12
N GLN A 20 17.02 10.66 2.01
CA GLN A 20 16.67 12.01 2.45
C GLN A 20 16.68 13.01 1.29
N GLN A 21 17.68 12.92 0.40
CA GLN A 21 17.71 13.76 -0.80
C GLN A 21 16.47 13.54 -1.68
N LEU A 22 16.01 12.30 -1.84
CA LEU A 22 14.78 12.00 -2.57
C LEU A 22 13.53 12.62 -1.92
N ILE A 23 13.47 12.66 -0.60
CA ILE A 23 12.40 13.36 0.14
C ILE A 23 12.48 14.86 -0.13
N ASP A 24 13.66 15.45 0.05
CA ASP A 24 13.89 16.90 -0.05
C ASP A 24 13.61 17.43 -1.47
N ASP A 25 13.91 16.61 -2.48
CA ASP A 25 13.66 16.93 -3.89
C ASP A 25 12.19 16.67 -4.31
N GLY A 26 11.34 16.16 -3.41
CA GLY A 26 9.96 15.78 -3.74
C GLY A 26 9.87 14.63 -4.76
N ALA A 27 10.87 13.75 -4.79
CA ALA A 27 11.01 12.68 -5.77
C ALA A 27 10.23 11.40 -5.40
N LEU A 28 9.54 11.39 -4.26
CA LEU A 28 8.73 10.26 -3.77
C LEU A 28 7.24 10.62 -3.78
N LEU A 29 6.40 9.70 -4.25
CA LEU A 29 4.93 9.83 -4.17
C LEU A 29 4.42 9.59 -2.76
N GLU A 30 5.08 8.68 -2.04
CA GLU A 30 4.86 8.42 -0.62
C GLU A 30 6.16 7.88 0.00
N TRP A 31 6.27 7.96 1.32
CA TRP A 31 7.29 7.28 2.09
C TRP A 31 6.88 7.11 3.55
N ALA A 32 7.50 6.16 4.24
CA ALA A 32 7.28 5.91 5.65
C ALA A 32 8.53 5.39 6.37
N ASP A 33 8.59 5.62 7.68
CA ASP A 33 9.54 4.97 8.58
C ASP A 33 9.09 3.54 8.90
N ILE A 34 9.93 2.56 8.60
CA ILE A 34 9.67 1.14 8.81
C ILE A 34 10.28 0.68 10.13
N HIS A 35 9.57 -0.19 10.86
CA HIS A 35 9.97 -0.74 12.15
C HIS A 35 10.43 0.34 13.16
N ARG A 36 9.64 1.41 13.31
CA ARG A 36 9.91 2.53 14.22
C ARG A 36 11.20 3.31 13.87
N GLY A 37 11.42 3.55 12.58
CA GLY A 37 12.56 4.34 12.08
C GLY A 37 13.85 3.54 11.92
N LEU A 38 13.78 2.21 11.88
CA LEU A 38 14.96 1.38 11.59
C LEU A 38 15.48 1.63 10.17
N HIS A 39 14.56 1.81 9.23
CA HIS A 39 14.85 2.23 7.86
C HIS A 39 13.62 2.94 7.27
N ARG A 40 13.74 3.44 6.04
CA ARG A 40 12.63 4.06 5.29
C ARG A 40 12.38 3.29 4.01
N SER A 41 11.12 3.32 3.59
CA SER A 41 10.67 2.83 2.29
C SER A 41 9.73 3.85 1.68
N GLY A 42 9.62 3.87 0.36
CA GLY A 42 8.73 4.77 -0.36
C GLY A 42 8.71 4.49 -1.86
N THR A 43 7.75 5.10 -2.54
CA THR A 43 7.51 4.90 -3.97
C THR A 43 8.12 6.05 -4.78
N PRO A 44 9.13 5.80 -5.65
CA PRO A 44 9.74 6.85 -6.46
C PRO A 44 8.78 7.32 -7.57
N ALA A 45 8.67 8.63 -7.75
CA ALA A 45 7.73 9.23 -8.69
C ALA A 45 8.15 9.02 -10.16
N GLU A 46 9.44 9.16 -10.48
CA GLU A 46 9.87 9.15 -11.87
C GLU A 46 9.67 7.81 -12.59
N PRO A 47 9.97 6.64 -11.99
CA PRO A 47 9.66 5.35 -12.62
C PRO A 47 8.17 5.17 -12.92
N VAL A 48 7.29 5.59 -12.00
CA VAL A 48 5.83 5.55 -12.17
C VAL A 48 5.42 6.45 -13.34
N ARG A 49 5.87 7.70 -13.35
CA ARG A 49 5.54 8.67 -14.41
C ARG A 49 6.10 8.22 -15.76
N ALA A 50 7.30 7.66 -15.80
CA ALA A 50 7.93 7.16 -17.02
C ALA A 50 7.15 5.97 -17.61
N ALA A 51 6.77 4.99 -16.79
CA ALA A 51 5.97 3.85 -17.22
C ALA A 51 4.59 4.31 -17.74
N ALA A 52 3.92 5.22 -17.04
CA ALA A 52 2.65 5.79 -17.47
C ALA A 52 2.77 6.56 -18.81
N ARG A 53 3.82 7.39 -18.99
CA ARG A 53 4.09 8.09 -20.26
C ARG A 53 4.39 7.13 -21.41
N ALA A 54 4.97 5.97 -21.13
CA ALA A 54 5.21 4.92 -22.11
C ALA A 54 3.95 4.09 -22.42
N GLY A 55 2.81 4.39 -21.79
CA GLY A 55 1.54 3.70 -22.01
C GLY A 55 1.42 2.37 -21.26
N PHE A 56 2.29 2.09 -20.30
CA PHE A 56 2.16 0.91 -19.46
C PHE A 56 1.26 1.21 -18.25
N PRO A 57 0.31 0.31 -17.92
CA PRO A 57 -0.42 0.43 -16.65
C PRO A 57 0.56 0.24 -15.48
N VAL A 58 0.37 1.05 -14.44
CA VAL A 58 1.18 0.99 -13.22
C VAL A 58 0.27 0.74 -12.04
N LEU A 59 0.61 -0.27 -11.24
CA LEU A 59 -0.04 -0.58 -9.98
C LEU A 59 0.90 -0.24 -8.83
N ILE A 60 0.40 0.51 -7.85
CA ILE A 60 1.11 0.85 -6.62
C ILE A 60 0.30 0.22 -5.46
N GLU A 61 0.93 -0.68 -4.71
CA GLU A 61 0.34 -1.26 -3.49
C GLU A 61 0.94 -0.59 -2.26
N VAL A 62 0.11 0.12 -1.51
CA VAL A 62 0.49 0.89 -0.32
C VAL A 62 -0.61 0.81 0.74
N ASP A 63 -0.28 1.18 1.99
CA ASP A 63 -1.27 1.34 3.04
C ASP A 63 -2.15 2.60 2.85
N LEU A 64 -3.10 2.84 3.76
CA LEU A 64 -4.00 3.99 3.66
C LEU A 64 -3.28 5.35 3.70
N ALA A 65 -2.21 5.48 4.48
CA ALA A 65 -1.46 6.73 4.56
C ALA A 65 -0.68 6.96 3.25
N GLY A 66 -0.05 5.90 2.72
CA GLY A 66 0.61 5.91 1.43
C GLY A 66 -0.35 6.24 0.29
N ALA A 67 -1.54 5.65 0.26
CA ALA A 67 -2.54 5.92 -0.78
C ALA A 67 -2.97 7.41 -0.79
N ARG A 68 -3.21 8.00 0.38
CA ARG A 68 -3.53 9.43 0.51
C ARG A 68 -2.36 10.31 0.06
N ALA A 69 -1.13 9.96 0.42
CA ALA A 69 0.07 10.68 -0.01
C ALA A 69 0.27 10.62 -1.54
N VAL A 70 0.09 9.43 -2.13
CA VAL A 70 0.13 9.24 -3.59
C VAL A 70 -0.93 10.10 -4.27
N LYS A 71 -2.19 10.11 -3.79
CA LYS A 71 -3.26 10.95 -4.36
C LYS A 71 -2.94 12.44 -4.29
N ALA A 72 -2.29 12.89 -3.21
CA ALA A 72 -1.86 14.28 -3.08
C ALA A 72 -0.71 14.64 -4.04
N ALA A 73 0.26 13.74 -4.23
CA ALA A 73 1.43 13.96 -5.11
C ALA A 73 1.12 13.72 -6.61
N MET A 74 0.10 12.92 -6.90
CA MET A 74 -0.32 12.51 -8.23
C MET A 74 -1.86 12.44 -8.31
N PRO A 75 -2.57 13.58 -8.37
CA PRO A 75 -4.04 13.64 -8.33
C PRO A 75 -4.74 12.86 -9.44
N GLU A 76 -4.05 12.63 -10.56
CA GLU A 76 -4.51 11.82 -11.69
C GLU A 76 -4.51 10.31 -11.41
N ALA A 77 -3.85 9.85 -10.34
CA ALA A 77 -3.88 8.45 -9.94
C ALA A 77 -5.30 8.05 -9.50
N LEU A 78 -5.74 6.87 -9.95
CA LEU A 78 -6.98 6.25 -9.50
C LEU A 78 -6.71 5.47 -8.21
N THR A 79 -7.36 5.84 -7.10
CA THR A 79 -7.22 5.14 -5.83
C THR A 79 -8.32 4.09 -5.68
N VAL A 80 -7.91 2.86 -5.37
CA VAL A 80 -8.82 1.72 -5.17
C VAL A 80 -8.70 1.18 -3.75
N PHE A 81 -9.81 1.16 -3.00
CA PHE A 81 -9.88 0.48 -1.72
C PHE A 81 -10.34 -0.97 -1.92
N LEU A 82 -9.56 -1.93 -1.45
CA LEU A 82 -9.91 -3.35 -1.53
C LEU A 82 -10.65 -3.80 -0.27
N ALA A 83 -11.97 -3.76 -0.31
CA ALA A 83 -12.82 -4.10 0.83
C ALA A 83 -12.96 -5.63 1.01
N PRO A 84 -13.07 -6.13 2.25
CA PRO A 84 -13.50 -7.50 2.50
C PRO A 84 -14.98 -7.68 2.12
N PRO A 85 -15.44 -8.91 1.85
CA PRO A 85 -16.84 -9.16 1.49
C PRO A 85 -17.80 -8.98 2.67
N SER A 86 -17.32 -9.10 3.90
CA SER A 86 -18.06 -8.78 5.11
C SER A 86 -17.09 -8.56 6.28
N TRP A 87 -17.61 -7.98 7.37
CA TRP A 87 -16.87 -7.87 8.63
C TRP A 87 -16.46 -9.24 9.17
N GLU A 88 -17.38 -10.21 9.14
CA GLU A 88 -17.16 -11.58 9.63
C GLU A 88 -16.05 -12.29 8.84
N ALA A 89 -15.98 -12.06 7.52
CA ALA A 89 -14.93 -12.60 6.68
C ALA A 89 -13.55 -12.01 7.02
N LEU A 90 -13.50 -10.70 7.30
CA LEU A 90 -12.27 -10.04 7.76
C LEU A 90 -11.85 -10.55 9.14
N GLU A 91 -12.78 -10.59 10.09
CA GLU A 91 -12.54 -11.09 11.45
C GLU A 91 -12.01 -12.52 11.42
N SER A 92 -12.64 -13.42 10.64
CA SER A 92 -12.16 -14.80 10.47
C SER A 92 -10.71 -14.87 9.97
N ARG A 93 -10.32 -14.03 9.00
CA ARG A 93 -8.93 -13.96 8.49
C ARG A 93 -7.94 -13.43 9.53
N LEU A 94 -8.36 -12.45 10.33
CA LEU A 94 -7.54 -11.87 11.41
C LEU A 94 -7.33 -12.88 12.56
N VAL A 95 -8.36 -13.65 12.92
CA VAL A 95 -8.31 -14.67 13.98
C VAL A 95 -7.65 -15.96 13.52
N GLY A 96 -7.81 -16.34 12.25
CA GLY A 96 -7.41 -17.65 11.72
C GLY A 96 -5.91 -17.98 11.82
N ARG A 97 -5.04 -17.00 12.12
CA ARG A 97 -3.62 -17.28 12.39
C ARG A 97 -3.38 -17.95 13.75
N GLY A 98 -4.34 -17.90 14.68
CA GLY A 98 -4.40 -18.73 15.90
C GLY A 98 -3.25 -18.59 16.92
N THR A 99 -2.24 -17.76 16.64
CA THR A 99 -1.02 -17.62 17.44
C THR A 99 -0.96 -16.32 18.26
N GLU A 100 -1.99 -15.49 18.20
CA GLU A 100 -2.01 -14.16 18.82
C GLU A 100 -2.81 -14.15 20.13
N SER A 101 -2.42 -13.29 21.08
CA SER A 101 -3.17 -13.12 22.34
C SER A 101 -4.51 -12.39 22.10
N PRO A 102 -5.49 -12.54 23.00
CA PRO A 102 -6.77 -11.83 22.91
C PRO A 102 -6.62 -10.31 22.74
N GLU A 103 -5.66 -9.70 23.43
CA GLU A 103 -5.40 -8.26 23.38
C GLU A 103 -4.85 -7.82 22.02
N VAL A 104 -3.97 -8.62 21.42
CA VAL A 104 -3.45 -8.35 20.06
C VAL A 104 -4.58 -8.44 19.04
N ARG A 105 -5.45 -9.43 19.18
CA ARG A 105 -6.62 -9.61 18.30
C ARG A 105 -7.57 -8.42 18.40
N GLU A 106 -7.95 -8.01 19.60
CA GLU A 106 -8.84 -6.85 19.80
C GLU A 106 -8.26 -5.58 19.19
N ARG A 107 -6.96 -5.34 19.37
CA ARG A 107 -6.28 -4.21 18.74
C ARG A 107 -6.34 -4.27 17.21
N ARG A 108 -6.09 -5.44 16.61
CA ARG A 108 -6.17 -5.60 15.14
C ARG A 108 -7.58 -5.38 14.61
N LEU A 109 -8.61 -5.86 15.33
CA LEU A 109 -10.01 -5.62 14.96
C LEU A 109 -10.38 -4.14 15.09
N ALA A 110 -9.90 -3.45 16.12
CA ALA A 110 -10.10 -2.00 16.24
C ALA A 110 -9.46 -1.26 15.06
N THR A 111 -8.19 -1.55 14.74
CA THR A 111 -7.51 -0.99 13.57
C THR A 111 -8.27 -1.25 12.27
N ALA A 112 -8.73 -2.48 12.06
CA ALA A 112 -9.51 -2.85 10.87
C ALA A 112 -10.82 -2.05 10.73
N ARG A 113 -11.49 -1.70 11.84
CA ARG A 113 -12.70 -0.86 11.80
C ARG A 113 -12.36 0.56 11.36
N ASP A 114 -11.30 1.12 11.91
CA ASP A 114 -10.84 2.47 11.56
C ASP A 114 -10.41 2.53 10.09
N GLU A 115 -9.74 1.48 9.59
CA GLU A 115 -9.34 1.37 8.19
C GLU A 115 -10.55 1.24 7.24
N LEU A 116 -11.56 0.45 7.60
CA LEU A 116 -12.80 0.33 6.81
C LEU A 116 -13.61 1.62 6.77
N ALA A 117 -13.55 2.45 7.81
CA ALA A 117 -14.20 3.76 7.82
C ALA A 117 -13.56 4.74 6.82
N ALA A 118 -12.33 4.48 6.36
CA ALA A 118 -11.63 5.31 5.39
C ALA A 118 -11.92 4.95 3.92
N GLN A 119 -12.77 3.94 3.64
CA GLN A 119 -13.02 3.48 2.27
C GLN A 119 -13.61 4.58 1.36
N ASP A 120 -14.36 5.53 1.94
CA ASP A 120 -15.00 6.63 1.21
C ASP A 120 -13.99 7.71 0.76
N ASP A 121 -12.72 7.63 1.19
CA ASP A 121 -11.65 8.51 0.72
C ASP A 121 -11.08 8.09 -0.65
N PHE A 122 -11.50 6.93 -1.17
CA PHE A 122 -10.97 6.34 -2.41
C PHE A 122 -11.91 6.58 -3.59
N ASP A 123 -11.35 6.66 -4.80
CA ASP A 123 -12.13 6.86 -6.02
C ASP A 123 -13.04 5.65 -6.32
N VAL A 124 -12.57 4.44 -5.99
CA VAL A 124 -13.28 3.17 -6.23
C VAL A 124 -13.13 2.24 -5.02
N VAL A 125 -14.19 1.50 -4.71
CA VAL A 125 -14.16 0.40 -3.73
C VAL A 125 -14.41 -0.91 -4.47
N VAL A 126 -13.45 -1.84 -4.41
CA VAL A 126 -13.56 -3.19 -4.97
C VAL A 126 -13.75 -4.19 -3.84
N VAL A 127 -14.82 -4.97 -3.88
CA VAL A 127 -15.12 -5.97 -2.84
C VAL A 127 -14.47 -7.30 -3.17
N ASN A 128 -13.52 -7.73 -2.34
CA ASN A 128 -12.78 -8.98 -2.51
C ASN A 128 -13.56 -10.20 -2.00
N ALA A 129 -14.68 -10.51 -2.66
CA ALA A 129 -15.51 -11.68 -2.37
C ALA A 129 -14.94 -12.98 -2.99
N GLN A 130 -14.39 -12.88 -4.19
CA GLN A 130 -13.77 -13.96 -4.95
C GLN A 130 -12.59 -13.37 -5.74
N LEU A 131 -11.44 -14.03 -5.65
CA LEU A 131 -10.17 -13.51 -6.18
C LEU A 131 -10.27 -13.21 -7.68
N GLU A 132 -10.95 -14.08 -8.42
CA GLU A 132 -11.12 -13.98 -9.88
C GLU A 132 -11.91 -12.74 -10.28
N PHE A 133 -12.95 -12.38 -9.50
CA PHE A 133 -13.76 -11.20 -9.77
C PHE A 133 -13.05 -9.90 -9.38
N ALA A 134 -12.36 -9.89 -8.24
CA ALA A 134 -11.57 -8.73 -7.81
C ALA A 134 -10.45 -8.39 -8.80
N CYS A 135 -9.78 -9.41 -9.36
CA CYS A 135 -8.79 -9.20 -10.41
C CYS A 135 -9.41 -8.66 -11.71
N SER A 136 -10.62 -9.11 -12.08
CA SER A 136 -11.29 -8.63 -13.29
C SER A 136 -11.69 -7.15 -13.20
N GLU A 137 -12.15 -6.69 -12.03
CA GLU A 137 -12.51 -5.28 -11.82
C GLU A 137 -11.28 -4.35 -11.86
N LEU A 138 -10.10 -4.84 -11.46
CA LEU A 138 -8.84 -4.08 -11.51
C LEU A 138 -8.22 -4.00 -12.92
N VAL A 139 -8.57 -4.92 -13.82
CA VAL A 139 -7.97 -5.04 -15.16
C VAL A 139 -8.81 -4.36 -16.25
N SER A 140 -10.07 -4.01 -15.95
CA SER A 140 -11.02 -3.42 -16.90
C SER A 140 -10.88 -1.90 -17.01
#